data_AF-A0A0Q9AZM6-F1
#
_entry.id   AF-A0A0Q9AZM6-F1
#
_cell.length_a   1.000
_cell.length_b   1.000
_cell.length_c   1.000
_cell.angle_alpha   90.00
_cell.angle_beta   90.00
_cell.angle_gamma   90.00
#
_symmetry.space_group_name_H-M   'P 1'
#
loop_
_entity.id
_entity.type
_entity.pdbx_description
1 polymer ?
#
loop_
_entity_poly.entity_id
_entity_poly.type
_entity_poly.pdbx_seq_one_letter_code
_entity_poly.pdbx_strand_id
1 'polypeptide(L)'
;MNMRRVIAPLVAAVAASIAFAGTAAAIPEQGTPEFDEYMGGLQRNGYNLNPDTAWRAMHQACVGGLPGYIGLELAAQGAIGPGAQERVFDVARKYACPVQ
;
A
#
# COMPACT_ATOMS: atom_id res chain seq x y z
N MET A 1 -4.38 -41.19 21.98
CA MET A 1 -4.34 -40.40 20.72
C MET A 1 -2.89 -40.10 20.40
N ASN A 2 -2.40 -40.48 19.22
CA ASN A 2 -0.99 -40.33 18.88
C ASN A 2 -0.72 -38.85 18.53
N MET A 3 0.09 -38.14 19.34
CA MET A 3 0.36 -36.69 19.21
C MET A 3 0.86 -36.30 17.80
N ARG A 4 1.52 -37.26 17.13
CA ARG A 4 1.99 -37.17 15.74
C ARG A 4 0.86 -36.97 14.71
N ARG A 5 -0.37 -37.44 14.99
CA ARG A 5 -1.55 -37.24 14.13
C ARG A 5 -2.18 -35.84 14.30
N VAL A 6 -1.83 -35.11 15.35
CA VAL A 6 -2.31 -33.74 15.62
C VAL A 6 -1.31 -32.70 15.13
N ILE A 7 -0.02 -32.97 15.29
CA ILE A 7 1.06 -32.06 14.86
C ILE A 7 1.15 -32.00 13.33
N ALA A 8 1.02 -33.14 12.65
CA ALA A 8 1.15 -33.21 11.20
C ALA A 8 0.17 -32.29 10.43
N PRO A 9 -1.16 -32.29 10.70
CA PRO A 9 -2.07 -31.38 10.01
C PRO A 9 -1.85 -29.91 10.39
N LEU A 10 -1.36 -29.64 11.61
CA LEU A 10 -1.10 -28.28 12.07
C LEU A 10 0.12 -27.67 11.39
N VAL A 11 1.19 -28.44 11.23
CA VAL A 11 2.36 -28.04 10.44
C VAL A 11 2.01 -27.85 8.97
N ALA A 12 1.19 -28.73 8.40
CA ALA A 12 0.71 -28.60 7.04
C ALA A 12 -0.15 -27.32 6.85
N ALA A 13 -1.02 -27.00 7.81
CA ALA A 13 -1.81 -25.77 7.78
C ALA A 13 -0.94 -24.51 7.86
N VAL A 14 0.09 -24.50 8.72
CA VAL A 14 1.04 -23.39 8.82
C VAL A 14 1.83 -23.22 7.51
N ALA A 15 2.36 -24.31 6.94
CA ALA A 15 3.07 -24.26 5.67
C ALA A 15 2.18 -23.75 4.53
N ALA A 16 0.91 -24.17 4.48
CA ALA A 16 -0.06 -23.67 3.51
C ALA A 16 -0.36 -22.17 3.70
N SER A 17 -0.50 -21.70 4.94
CA SER A 17 -0.71 -20.26 5.20
C SER A 17 0.47 -19.39 4.77
N ILE A 18 1.71 -19.86 4.96
CA ILE A 18 2.91 -19.14 4.53
C ILE A 18 2.99 -19.10 3.00
N ALA A 19 2.66 -20.22 2.34
CA ALA A 19 2.64 -20.30 0.88
C ALA A 19 1.56 -19.40 0.25
N PHE A 20 0.39 -19.27 0.86
CA PHE A 20 -0.66 -18.36 0.38
C PHE A 20 -0.39 -16.89 0.71
N ALA A 21 0.30 -16.59 1.82
CA ALA A 21 0.64 -15.23 2.21
C ALA A 21 1.59 -14.54 1.21
N GLY A 22 2.46 -15.28 0.53
CA GLY A 22 3.37 -14.75 -0.49
C GLY A 22 2.69 -14.20 -1.75
N THR A 23 1.38 -14.38 -1.90
CA THR A 23 0.59 -13.83 -3.03
C THR A 23 -0.25 -12.61 -2.67
N ALA A 24 -0.23 -12.17 -1.41
CA ALA A 24 -0.74 -10.84 -1.08
C ALA A 24 0.24 -9.83 -1.70
N ALA A 25 -0.13 -9.20 -2.81
CA ALA A 25 0.59 -8.05 -3.35
C ALA A 25 0.63 -6.98 -2.24
N ALA A 26 1.73 -6.96 -1.49
CA ALA A 26 1.87 -6.10 -0.34
C ALA A 26 1.93 -4.66 -0.84
N ILE A 27 1.31 -3.75 -0.08
CA ILE A 27 1.53 -2.33 -0.29
C ILE A 27 3.05 -2.10 -0.19
N PRO A 28 3.69 -1.45 -1.17
CA PRO A 28 5.14 -1.33 -1.21
C PRO A 28 5.65 -0.64 0.04
N GLU A 29 6.81 -1.05 0.58
CA GLU A 29 7.47 -0.52 1.81
C GLU A 29 8.48 0.61 1.52
N GLN A 30 8.67 1.58 2.43
CA GLN A 30 9.64 2.66 2.19
C GLN A 30 11.05 2.07 2.00
N GLY A 31 11.75 2.52 0.95
CA GLY A 31 13.07 2.01 0.58
C GLY A 31 13.05 0.75 -0.27
N THR A 32 11.86 0.31 -0.72
CA THR A 32 11.72 -0.74 -1.73
C THR A 32 11.71 -0.16 -3.15
N PRO A 33 12.20 -0.88 -4.17
CA PRO A 33 12.13 -0.44 -5.57
C PRO A 33 10.70 -0.13 -6.05
N GLU A 34 9.71 -0.86 -5.54
CA GLU A 34 8.29 -0.66 -5.84
C GLU A 34 7.80 0.68 -5.30
N PHE A 35 8.27 1.07 -4.11
CA PHE A 35 7.99 2.39 -3.54
C PHE A 35 8.65 3.51 -4.36
N ASP A 36 9.87 3.30 -4.87
CA ASP A 36 10.53 4.25 -5.76
C ASP A 36 9.77 4.42 -7.09
N GLU A 37 9.19 3.34 -7.62
CA GLU A 37 8.35 3.41 -8.82
C GLU A 37 7.08 4.22 -8.57
N TYR A 38 6.44 4.03 -7.42
CA TYR A 38 5.31 4.85 -6.98
C TYR A 38 5.68 6.33 -6.85
N MET A 39 6.82 6.64 -6.22
CA MET A 39 7.33 8.01 -6.13
C MET A 39 7.59 8.63 -7.51
N GLY A 40 8.16 7.84 -8.43
CA GLY A 40 8.29 8.23 -9.84
C GLY A 40 6.94 8.45 -10.51
N GLY A 41 5.93 7.64 -10.18
CA GLY A 41 4.54 7.80 -10.62
C GLY A 41 3.93 9.12 -10.17
N LEU A 42 4.09 9.49 -8.89
CA LEU A 42 3.64 10.77 -8.35
C LEU A 42 4.31 11.94 -9.08
N GLN A 43 5.63 11.89 -9.24
CA GLN A 43 6.38 12.96 -9.89
C GLN A 43 6.01 13.13 -11.36
N ARG A 44 5.79 12.04 -12.10
CA ARG A 44 5.27 12.08 -13.49
C ARG A 44 3.88 12.71 -13.59
N ASN A 45 3.09 12.68 -12.52
CA ASN A 45 1.78 13.31 -12.42
C ASN A 45 1.84 14.72 -11.78
N GLY A 46 3.04 15.27 -11.56
CA GLY A 46 3.24 16.61 -11.03
C GLY A 46 3.17 16.72 -9.50
N TYR A 47 3.15 15.61 -8.78
CA TYR A 47 3.11 15.57 -7.32
C TYR A 47 4.51 15.32 -6.76
N ASN A 48 5.08 16.33 -6.11
CA ASN A 48 6.37 16.23 -5.41
C ASN A 48 6.12 16.07 -3.90
N LEU A 49 5.52 14.95 -3.52
CA LEU A 49 5.27 14.63 -2.12
C LEU A 49 6.58 14.18 -1.45
N ASN A 50 6.72 14.45 -0.15
CA ASN A 50 7.74 13.79 0.64
C ASN A 50 7.40 12.29 0.80
N PRO A 51 8.41 11.42 1.00
CA PRO A 51 8.21 9.97 1.09
C PRO A 51 7.19 9.57 2.17
N ASP A 52 7.21 10.24 3.31
CA ASP A 52 6.36 9.97 4.47
C ASP A 52 4.88 10.27 4.22
N THR A 53 4.60 11.33 3.46
CA THR A 53 3.24 11.69 3.01
C THR A 53 2.80 10.77 1.90
N ALA A 54 3.67 10.48 0.93
CA ALA A 54 3.38 9.55 -0.14
C ALA A 54 3.01 8.16 0.42
N TRP A 55 3.74 7.72 1.45
CA TRP A 55 3.48 6.50 2.21
C TRP A 55 2.09 6.45 2.83
N ARG A 56 1.71 7.51 3.56
CA ARG A 56 0.37 7.63 4.14
C ARG A 56 -0.72 7.70 3.07
N ALA A 57 -0.47 8.42 1.98
CA ALA A 57 -1.44 8.61 0.90
C ALA A 57 -1.79 7.28 0.25
N MET A 58 -0.79 6.44 -0.01
CA MET A 58 -1.05 5.11 -0.57
C MET A 58 -1.67 4.16 0.45
N HIS A 59 -1.27 4.19 1.72
CA HIS A 59 -1.92 3.39 2.75
C HIS A 59 -3.41 3.71 2.86
N GLN A 60 -3.75 4.99 2.83
CA GLN A 60 -5.14 5.43 2.83
C GLN A 60 -5.89 4.99 1.56
N ALA A 61 -5.24 5.02 0.40
CA ALA A 61 -5.84 4.61 -0.87
C ALA A 61 -6.03 3.08 -0.99
N CYS A 62 -5.14 2.28 -0.40
CA CYS A 62 -5.11 0.83 -0.57
C CYS A 62 -5.81 0.06 0.55
N VAL A 63 -5.57 0.43 1.81
CA VAL A 63 -6.17 -0.24 2.99
C VAL A 63 -7.54 0.38 3.32
N GLY A 64 -7.73 1.63 2.92
CA GLY A 64 -8.77 2.47 3.49
C GLY A 64 -8.29 3.09 4.81
N GLY A 65 -8.70 4.33 5.03
CA GLY A 65 -8.42 5.08 6.25
C GLY A 65 -9.48 6.17 6.43
N LEU A 66 -9.45 6.88 7.55
CA LEU A 66 -10.38 7.97 7.80
C LEU A 66 -10.19 9.07 6.74
N PRO A 67 -11.17 9.32 5.87
CA PRO A 67 -11.05 10.32 4.82
C PRO A 67 -10.86 11.71 5.45
N GLY A 68 -9.83 12.42 4.99
CA GLY A 68 -9.58 13.83 5.35
C GLY A 68 -8.35 14.11 6.21
N TYR A 69 -7.74 13.12 6.87
CA TYR A 69 -6.56 13.37 7.73
C TYR A 69 -5.31 13.79 6.94
N ILE A 70 -5.09 13.21 5.76
CA ILE A 70 -3.94 13.57 4.93
C ILE A 70 -4.20 14.79 4.03
N GLY A 71 -5.46 15.23 3.91
CA GLY A 71 -5.83 16.24 2.91
C GLY A 71 -5.13 17.58 3.10
N LEU A 72 -4.89 17.97 4.35
CA LEU A 72 -4.11 19.17 4.68
C LEU A 72 -2.63 19.01 4.30
N GLU A 73 -2.03 17.84 4.53
CA GLU A 73 -0.64 17.57 4.17
C GLU A 73 -0.44 17.51 2.66
N LEU A 74 -1.39 16.91 1.95
CA LEU A 74 -1.42 16.86 0.48
C LEU A 74 -1.56 18.27 -0.11
N ALA A 75 -2.48 19.07 0.43
CA ALA A 75 -2.64 20.47 0.02
C ALA A 75 -1.37 21.29 0.29
N ALA A 76 -0.74 21.12 1.46
CA ALA A 76 0.52 21.78 1.79
C ALA A 76 1.67 21.42 0.83
N GLN A 77 1.59 20.25 0.17
CA GLN A 77 2.58 19.77 -0.80
C GLN A 77 2.11 19.93 -2.26
N GLY A 78 1.12 20.78 -2.49
CA GLY A 78 0.74 21.21 -3.84
C GLY A 78 -0.35 20.37 -4.50
N ALA A 79 -0.96 19.40 -3.82
CA ALA A 79 -2.18 18.75 -4.29
C ALA A 79 -3.41 19.64 -4.05
N ILE A 80 -3.40 20.82 -4.68
CA ILE A 80 -4.40 21.88 -4.52
C ILE A 80 -5.29 21.92 -5.76
N GLY A 81 -6.60 22.09 -5.56
CA GLY A 81 -7.59 22.22 -6.62
C GLY A 81 -8.60 21.07 -6.68
N PRO A 82 -9.67 21.23 -7.48
CA PRO A 82 -10.74 20.24 -7.56
C PRO A 82 -10.19 18.89 -8.04
N GLY A 83 -10.46 17.84 -7.25
CA GLY A 83 -10.03 16.47 -7.52
C GLY A 83 -8.51 16.23 -7.42
N ALA A 84 -7.71 17.19 -6.94
CA ALA A 84 -6.25 17.00 -6.87
C ALA A 84 -5.85 15.87 -5.91
N GLN A 85 -6.53 15.77 -4.76
CA GLN A 85 -6.34 14.68 -3.81
C GLN A 85 -6.81 13.33 -4.38
N GLU A 86 -7.95 13.31 -5.07
CA GLU A 86 -8.48 12.11 -5.73
C GLU A 86 -7.47 11.55 -6.74
N ARG A 87 -6.85 12.42 -7.53
CA ARG A 87 -5.80 12.03 -8.50
C ARG A 87 -4.53 11.51 -7.82
N VAL A 88 -4.14 12.03 -6.66
CA VAL A 88 -3.04 11.44 -5.86
C VAL A 88 -3.42 10.01 -5.46
N PHE A 89 -4.66 9.80 -5.01
CA PHE A 89 -5.14 8.48 -4.64
C PHE A 89 -5.31 7.54 -5.86
N ASP A 90 -5.62 8.05 -7.06
CA ASP A 90 -5.60 7.26 -8.30
C ASP A 90 -4.18 6.78 -8.64
N VAL A 91 -3.18 7.65 -8.49
CA VAL A 91 -1.77 7.26 -8.70
C VAL A 91 -1.37 6.20 -7.68
N ALA A 92 -1.72 6.38 -6.40
CA ALA A 92 -1.48 5.36 -5.39
C ALA A 92 -2.18 4.02 -5.73
N ARG A 93 -3.44 4.06 -6.16
CA ARG A 93 -4.16 2.86 -6.60
C ARG A 93 -3.51 2.15 -7.78
N LYS A 94 -2.94 2.92 -8.71
CA LYS A 94 -2.29 2.37 -9.90
C LYS A 94 -0.94 1.73 -9.62
N TYR A 95 -0.13 2.32 -8.74
CA TYR A 95 1.27 1.93 -8.55
C TYR A 95 1.56 1.20 -7.23
N ALA A 96 0.70 1.34 -6.22
CA ALA A 96 0.98 0.84 -4.87
C ALA A 96 -0.07 -0.14 -4.32
N CYS A 97 -1.32 -0.12 -4.82
CA CYS A 97 -2.34 -1.01 -4.30
C CYS A 97 -2.30 -2.40 -4.97
N PRO A 98 -2.49 -3.50 -4.21
CA PRO A 98 -2.75 -4.80 -4.80
C PRO A 98 -3.94 -4.73 -5.75
N VAL A 99 -3.76 -5.29 -6.95
CA VAL A 99 -4.87 -5.53 -7.87
C VAL A 99 -5.80 -6.55 -7.19
N GLN A 100 -7.01 -6.14 -6.83
CA GLN A 100 -8.04 -7.05 -6.30
C GLN A 100 -8.67 -7.87 -7.40
#